data_AF-A0A952EZG8-F1
#
_entry.id   AF-A0A952EZG8-F1
#
_cell.length_a   1.000
_cell.length_b   1.000
_cell.length_c   1.000
_cell.angle_alpha   90.00
_cell.angle_beta   90.00
_cell.angle_gamma   90.00
#
_symmetry.space_group_name_H-M   'P 1'
#
loop_
_entity.id
_entity.type
_entity.pdbx_description
1 polymer ?
#
loop_
_entity_poly.entity_id
_entity_poly.type
_entity_poly.pdbx_seq_one_letter_code
_entity_poly.pdbx_strand_id
1 'polypeptide(L)' 'MTDTAPKIDALLAEHADLERQLSDPDLHSEAGQARKVGRRFAQLAPIVSTYRKLETARGDLDTAREL' A
#
# COMPACT_ATOMS: atom_id res chain seq x y z
N MET A 1 22.68 -4.74 6.38
CA MET A 1 21.22 -4.98 6.32
C MET A 1 20.71 -4.14 5.16
N THR A 2 20.15 -4.80 4.15
CA THR A 2 19.83 -4.18 2.85
C THR A 2 18.81 -3.06 3.01
N ASP A 3 19.01 -1.97 2.28
CA ASP A 3 18.19 -0.76 2.25
C ASP A 3 16.78 -1.03 1.69
N THR A 4 15.92 -1.64 2.52
CA THR A 4 14.58 -2.11 2.13
C THR A 4 13.47 -1.24 2.71
N ALA A 5 13.69 -0.60 3.86
CA ALA A 5 12.71 0.28 4.50
C ALA A 5 12.25 1.44 3.59
N PRO A 6 13.14 2.28 3.01
CA PRO A 6 12.71 3.36 2.13
C PRO A 6 12.06 2.87 0.84
N LYS A 7 12.33 1.62 0.42
CA LYS A 7 11.67 1.00 -0.73
C LYS A 7 10.23 0.60 -0.42
N ILE A 8 9.94 0.14 0.79
CA ILE A 8 8.58 -0.19 1.21
C ILE A 8 7.76 1.08 1.41
N ASP A 9 8.34 2.13 2.03
CA ASP A 9 7.66 3.41 2.22
C ASP A 9 7.21 4.03 0.88
N ALA A 10 8.06 3.94 -0.15
CA ALA A 10 7.71 4.37 -1.50
C ALA A 10 6.51 3.59 -2.08
N LEU A 11 6.44 2.27 -1.87
CA LEU A 11 5.32 1.45 -2.35
C LEU A 11 4.02 1.72 -1.57
N LEU A 12 4.12 2.03 -0.27
CA LEU A 12 2.97 2.43 0.55
C LEU A 12 2.42 3.78 0.07
N ALA A 13 3.30 4.75 -0.17
CA ALA A 13 2.93 6.06 -0.70
C ALA A 13 2.29 5.95 -2.09
N GLU A 14 2.86 5.13 -2.97
CA GLU A 14 2.30 4.86 -4.29
C GLU A 14 0.91 4.22 -4.20
N HIS A 15 0.71 3.21 -3.35
CA HIS A 15 -0.59 2.59 -3.15
C HIS A 15 -1.65 3.60 -2.68
N ALA A 16 -1.30 4.46 -1.71
CA ALA A 16 -2.20 5.50 -1.23
C ALA A 16 -2.55 6.53 -2.32
N ASP A 17 -1.58 6.89 -3.17
CA ASP A 17 -1.85 7.79 -4.29
C ASP A 17 -2.79 7.18 -5.33
N LEU A 18 -2.58 5.91 -5.68
CA LEU A 18 -3.46 5.17 -6.59
C LEU A 18 -4.88 5.02 -6.03
N GLU A 19 -5.03 4.84 -4.71
CA GLU A 19 -6.33 4.82 -4.03
C GLU A 19 -7.06 6.16 -4.17
N ARG A 20 -6.34 7.28 -4.00
CA ARG A 20 -6.90 8.62 -4.22
C ARG A 20 -7.33 8.82 -5.66
N GLN A 21 -6.49 8.43 -6.63
CA GLN A 21 -6.82 8.53 -8.05
C GLN A 21 -8.06 7.68 -8.40
N LEU A 22 -8.16 6.44 -7.90
CA LEU A 22 -9.34 5.58 -8.13
C LEU A 22 -10.62 6.15 -7.53
N SER A 23 -10.52 7.00 -6.52
CA SER A 23 -11.65 7.68 -5.88
C SER A 23 -12.14 8.91 -6.67
N ASP A 24 -11.38 9.37 -7.66
CA ASP A 24 -11.70 10.53 -8.49
C ASP A 24 -12.70 10.16 -9.61
N PRO A 25 -13.91 10.75 -9.64
CA PRO A 25 -14.88 10.55 -10.72
C PRO A 25 -14.34 10.88 -12.12
N ASP A 26 -13.47 11.89 -12.23
CA ASP A 26 -12.95 12.36 -13.52
C ASP A 26 -12.03 11.31 -14.16
N LEU A 27 -11.30 10.51 -13.36
CA LEU A 27 -10.51 9.38 -13.86
C LEU A 27 -11.37 8.36 -14.60
N HIS A 28 -12.60 8.14 -14.14
CA HIS A 28 -13.50 7.14 -14.72
C HIS A 28 -14.11 7.57 -16.06
N SER A 29 -14.01 8.86 -16.40
CA SER A 29 -14.32 9.35 -17.75
C SER A 29 -13.33 8.82 -18.80
N GLU A 30 -12.11 8.46 -18.38
CA GLU A 30 -11.07 7.84 -19.22
C GLU A 30 -10.83 6.38 -18.84
N ALA A 31 -11.67 5.48 -19.37
CA ALA A 31 -11.64 4.05 -19.04
C ALA A 31 -10.26 3.37 -19.22
N GLY A 32 -9.42 3.83 -20.16
CA GLY A 32 -8.06 3.31 -20.34
C GLY A 32 -7.15 3.63 -19.16
N GLN A 33 -7.21 4.88 -18.67
CA GLN A 33 -6.43 5.36 -17.54
C GLN A 33 -6.91 4.74 -16.24
N ALA A 34 -8.23 4.68 -16.00
CA ALA A 34 -8.81 4.01 -14.84
C ALA A 34 -8.35 2.54 -14.71
N ARG A 35 -8.34 1.79 -15.83
CA ARG A 35 -7.83 0.41 -15.85
C ARG A 35 -6.33 0.32 -15.54
N LYS A 36 -5.53 1.28 -16.02
CA LYS A 36 -4.08 1.32 -15.75
C LYS A 36 -3.81 1.54 -14.26
N VAL A 37 -4.46 2.53 -13.66
CA VAL A 37 -4.38 2.84 -12.22
C VAL A 37 -4.86 1.64 -11.41
N GLY A 38 -6.02 1.08 -11.74
CA GLY A 38 -6.60 -0.08 -11.05
C GLY A 38 -5.71 -1.32 -11.08
N ARG A 39 -5.06 -1.61 -12.22
CA ARG A 39 -4.10 -2.73 -12.32
C ARG A 39 -2.90 -2.52 -11.40
N ARG A 40 -2.34 -1.30 -11.35
CA ARG A 40 -1.19 -1.02 -10.48
C ARG A 40 -1.58 -1.07 -9.00
N PHE A 41 -2.73 -0.52 -8.64
CA PHE A 41 -3.28 -0.61 -7.29
C PHE A 41 -3.41 -2.08 -6.84
N ALA A 42 -4.02 -2.92 -7.68
CA ALA A 42 -4.18 -4.35 -7.40
C ALA A 42 -2.84 -5.09 -7.27
N GLN A 43 -1.80 -4.69 -7.99
CA GLN A 43 -0.45 -5.26 -7.84
C GLN A 43 0.18 -4.92 -6.49
N LEU A 44 -0.06 -3.70 -5.97
CA LEU A 44 0.51 -3.25 -4.70
C LEU A 44 -0.27 -3.72 -3.47
N ALA A 45 -1.59 -3.92 -3.61
CA ALA A 45 -2.48 -4.35 -2.53
C ALA A 45 -1.94 -5.53 -1.67
N PRO A 46 -1.45 -6.66 -2.23
CA PRO A 46 -0.92 -7.76 -1.42
C PRO A 46 0.36 -7.39 -0.66
N ILE A 47 1.22 -6.53 -1.21
CA ILE A 47 2.44 -6.06 -0.55
C ILE A 47 2.06 -5.19 0.66
N VAL A 48 1.18 -4.22 0.45
CA VAL A 48 0.69 -3.32 1.51
C VAL A 48 -0.03 -4.10 2.61
N SER A 49 -0.88 -5.06 2.24
CA SER A 49 -1.58 -5.93 3.20
C SER A 49 -0.60 -6.72 4.07
N THR A 50 0.44 -7.31 3.45
CA THR A 50 1.45 -8.09 4.16
C THR A 50 2.27 -7.20 5.10
N TYR A 51 2.66 -6.01 4.64
CA TYR A 51 3.40 -5.06 5.48
C TYR A 51 2.58 -4.64 6.71
N ARG A 52 1.31 -4.27 6.52
CA ARG A 52 0.43 -3.87 7.65
C ARG A 52 0.29 -4.99 8.68
N LYS A 53 0.12 -6.25 8.24
CA LYS A 53 0.09 -7.41 9.13
C LYS A 53 1.38 -7.59 9.92
N LEU A 54 2.53 -7.37 9.28
CA LEU A 54 3.83 -7.44 9.94
C LEU A 54 3.98 -6.35 11.01
N GLU A 55 3.57 -5.12 10.71
CA GLU A 55 3.60 -4.02 11.68
C GLU A 55 2.69 -4.29 12.88
N THR A 56 1.49 -4.82 12.65
CA THR A 56 0.61 -5.27 13.74
C THR A 56 1.29 -6.34 14.60
N ALA A 57 1.83 -7.40 13.98
CA ALA A 57 2.48 -8.48 14.73
C ALA A 57 3.71 -8.00 15.54
N ARG A 58 4.43 -6.99 15.03
CA ARG A 58 5.53 -6.35 15.77
C ARG A 58 5.02 -5.57 16.98
N GLY A 59 3.97 -4.77 16.80
CA GLY A 59 3.32 -4.05 17.91
C GLY A 59 2.78 -4.99 18.99
N ASP A 60 2.16 -6.11 18.58
CA ASP A 60 1.67 -7.14 19.50
C ASP A 60 2.81 -7.79 20.29
N LEU A 61 3.94 -8.08 19.63
CA LEU A 61 5.12 -8.65 20.27
C LEU A 61 5.74 -7.69 21.29
N ASP A 62 5.85 -6.41 20.94
CA ASP A 62 6.41 -5.40 21.86
C ASP A 62 5.49 -5.19 23.06
N THR A 63 4.17 -5.14 22.84
CA THR A 63 3.17 -5.12 23.91
C THR A 63 3.32 -6.33 24.86
N ALA A 64 3.51 -7.53 24.30
CA ALA A 64 3.67 -8.75 25.10
C ALA A 64 4.99 -8.81 25.89
N ARG A 65 6.01 -8.03 25.51
CA ARG A 65 7.30 -7.95 26.21
C ARG A 65 7.29 -6.95 27.36
N GLU A 66 6.39 -5.97 27.32
CA GLU A 66 6.25 -4.92 28.33
C GLU A 66 5.29 -5.32 29.48
N LEU A 67 4.58 -6.45 29.34
CA LEU A 67 3.74 -7.08 30.36
C LEU A 67 4.53 -8.07 31.23
#